data_AF-A0A4R5Q6P3-F1
#
_entry.id   AF-A0A4R5Q6P3-F1
#
_cell.length_a   1.000
_cell.length_b   1.000
_cell.length_c   1.000
_cell.angle_alpha   90.00
_cell.angle_beta   90.00
_cell.angle_gamma   90.00
#
_symmetry.space_group_name_H-M   'P 1'
#
loop_
_entity.id
_entity.type
_entity.pdbx_description
1 polymer ?
#
loop_
_entity_poly.entity_id
_entity_poly.type
_entity_poly.pdbx_seq_one_letter_code
_entity_poly.pdbx_strand_id
1 'polypeptide(L)'
;MPKPFLPCLLLAALGLAACDDPPKEAPRADAAAGAVPAAEAAEARRAAGEQLRARLRMAGGMPLRAVQVWRQQLAGTLAVCGQVNPTGDANDPFIPWVATVSLAEGRAQRTELVLGASNAEASRVFAEMVDRCFDGGGPRTAQAGRDGARPLPPLPLDGALAAA
;
A
#
# COMPACT_ATOMS: atom_id res chain seq x y z
N MET A 1 63.82 26.61 -9.55
CA MET A 1 62.98 26.25 -8.39
C MET A 1 61.55 26.04 -8.90
N PRO A 2 61.10 24.78 -9.04
CA PRO A 2 59.83 24.41 -9.65
C PRO A 2 58.69 24.38 -8.62
N LYS A 3 57.50 24.85 -9.00
CA LYS A 3 56.23 24.74 -8.25
C LYS A 3 55.37 23.64 -8.88
N PRO A 4 54.99 22.58 -8.16
CA PRO A 4 53.92 21.69 -8.56
C PRO A 4 52.64 22.02 -7.76
N PHE A 5 51.69 22.70 -8.39
CA PHE A 5 50.29 22.77 -7.95
C PHE A 5 49.45 22.01 -8.96
N LEU A 6 49.51 20.67 -8.94
CA LEU A 6 48.72 19.85 -9.85
C LEU A 6 48.37 18.43 -9.35
N PRO A 7 47.94 18.18 -8.10
CA PRO A 7 47.33 16.88 -7.79
C PRO A 7 45.89 16.94 -7.27
N CYS A 8 45.30 18.10 -7.00
CA CYS A 8 43.96 18.16 -6.36
C CYS A 8 42.77 18.19 -7.34
N LEU A 9 42.99 18.46 -8.63
CA LEU A 9 41.89 18.55 -9.61
C LEU A 9 41.48 17.19 -10.21
N LEU A 10 42.28 16.14 -10.03
CA LEU A 10 42.01 14.80 -10.56
C LEU A 10 41.09 13.94 -9.66
N LEU A 11 40.89 14.31 -8.39
CA LEU A 11 40.03 13.58 -7.46
C LEU A 11 38.54 13.97 -7.57
N ALA A 12 38.22 15.10 -8.20
CA ALA A 12 36.84 15.55 -8.39
C ALA A 12 36.14 14.90 -9.60
N ALA A 13 36.89 14.26 -10.52
CA ALA A 13 36.34 13.66 -11.73
C ALA A 13 35.86 12.20 -11.57
N LEU A 14 36.15 11.56 -10.43
CA LEU A 14 35.79 10.15 -10.17
C LEU A 14 34.47 9.98 -9.38
N GLY A 15 33.81 11.07 -8.99
CA GLY A 15 32.58 11.03 -8.20
C GLY A 15 31.26 11.05 -8.98
N LEU A 16 31.29 11.12 -10.32
CA LEU A 16 30.09 11.28 -11.16
C LEU A 16 29.66 10.00 -11.90
N ALA A 17 30.37 8.88 -11.71
CA ALA A 17 30.06 7.59 -12.35
C ALA A 17 29.27 6.61 -11.46
N ALA A 18 28.66 7.09 -10.35
CA ALA A 18 27.86 6.26 -9.44
C ALA A 18 26.34 6.47 -9.56
N CYS A 19 25.87 7.20 -10.58
CA CYS A 19 24.45 7.31 -10.93
C CYS A 19 24.17 6.62 -12.28
N ASP A 20 24.69 5.41 -12.46
CA ASP A 20 24.17 4.48 -13.48
C ASP A 20 22.94 3.80 -12.86
N ASP A 21 21.81 4.50 -12.89
CA ASP A 21 20.52 3.86 -12.70
C ASP A 21 20.32 2.94 -13.92
N PRO A 22 20.26 1.60 -13.75
CA PRO A 22 20.00 0.73 -14.87
C PRO A 22 18.64 1.11 -15.48
N PRO A 23 18.48 1.02 -16.81
CA PRO A 23 17.22 1.33 -17.47
C PRO A 23 16.12 0.49 -16.81
N LYS A 24 15.12 1.20 -16.26
CA LYS A 24 13.88 0.65 -15.69
C LYS A 24 13.46 -0.58 -16.48
N GLU A 25 13.73 -1.76 -15.92
CA GLU A 25 13.42 -3.03 -16.56
C GLU A 25 11.97 -2.98 -17.02
N ALA A 26 11.76 -3.18 -18.33
CA ALA A 26 10.43 -3.48 -18.84
C ALA A 26 9.84 -4.61 -17.97
N PRO A 27 8.53 -4.57 -17.66
CA PRO A 27 7.95 -5.52 -16.73
C PRO A 27 8.30 -6.95 -17.17
N ARG A 28 9.03 -7.68 -16.33
CA ARG A 28 9.35 -9.10 -16.53
C ARG A 28 8.09 -9.82 -16.99
N ALA A 29 8.16 -10.51 -18.13
CA ALA A 29 7.05 -11.32 -18.65
C ALA A 29 6.57 -12.39 -17.64
N ASP A 30 7.42 -12.76 -16.68
CA ASP A 30 7.08 -13.66 -15.57
C ASP A 30 6.13 -13.04 -14.53
N ALA A 31 5.96 -11.71 -14.51
CA ALA A 31 4.95 -11.03 -13.68
C ALA A 31 3.51 -11.24 -14.21
N ALA A 32 3.35 -11.67 -15.47
CA ALA A 32 2.04 -11.85 -16.08
C ALA A 32 1.30 -13.11 -15.59
N ALA A 33 2.00 -14.13 -15.10
CA ALA A 33 1.38 -15.38 -14.65
C ALA A 33 0.66 -15.24 -13.28
N GLY A 34 1.02 -14.24 -12.48
CA GLY A 34 0.36 -13.92 -11.20
C GLY A 34 -0.55 -12.69 -11.24
N ALA A 35 -0.50 -11.91 -12.33
CA ALA A 35 -1.17 -10.62 -12.44
C ALA A 35 -2.70 -10.75 -12.30
N VAL A 36 -3.31 -9.79 -11.61
CA VAL A 36 -4.77 -9.67 -11.51
C VAL A 36 -5.31 -9.22 -12.87
N PRO A 37 -6.32 -9.89 -13.44
CA PRO A 37 -6.96 -9.45 -14.68
C PRO A 37 -7.41 -7.99 -14.59
N ALA A 38 -7.17 -7.19 -15.64
CA ALA A 38 -7.42 -5.76 -15.60
C ALA A 38 -8.89 -5.40 -15.25
N ALA A 39 -9.85 -6.19 -15.75
CA ALA A 39 -11.27 -6.02 -15.45
C ALA A 39 -11.58 -6.28 -13.96
N GLU A 40 -11.03 -7.35 -13.37
CA GLU A 40 -11.19 -7.65 -11.96
C GLU A 40 -10.54 -6.58 -11.07
N ALA A 41 -9.35 -6.10 -11.46
CA ALA A 41 -8.68 -5.02 -10.74
C ALA A 41 -9.49 -3.70 -10.81
N ALA A 42 -10.12 -3.40 -11.95
CA ALA A 42 -10.99 -2.23 -12.09
C ALA A 42 -12.25 -2.35 -11.23
N GLU A 43 -12.90 -3.52 -11.24
CA GLU A 43 -14.08 -3.79 -10.41
C GLU A 43 -13.75 -3.71 -8.91
N ALA A 44 -12.64 -4.30 -8.48
CA ALA A 44 -12.22 -4.23 -7.08
C ALA A 44 -11.92 -2.78 -6.64
N ARG A 45 -11.23 -1.98 -7.48
CA ARG A 45 -11.00 -0.56 -7.18
C ARG A 45 -12.32 0.21 -7.08
N ARG A 46 -13.27 -0.07 -7.97
CA ARG A 46 -14.61 0.57 -7.95
C ARG A 46 -15.34 0.24 -6.65
N ALA A 47 -15.46 -1.04 -6.30
CA ALA A 47 -16.16 -1.49 -5.10
C ALA A 47 -15.49 -0.97 -3.80
N ALA A 48 -14.15 -0.98 -3.76
CA ALA A 48 -13.40 -0.39 -2.65
C ALA A 48 -13.62 1.12 -2.51
N GLY A 49 -13.61 1.85 -3.63
CA GLY A 49 -13.87 3.29 -3.66
C GLY A 49 -15.30 3.66 -3.25
N GLU A 50 -16.29 2.85 -3.62
CA GLU A 50 -17.68 2.99 -3.18
C GLU A 50 -17.80 2.80 -1.66
N GLN A 51 -17.20 1.74 -1.12
CA GLN A 51 -17.21 1.48 0.33
C GLN A 51 -16.48 2.57 1.12
N LEU A 52 -15.35 3.06 0.61
CA LEU A 52 -14.59 4.14 1.22
C LEU A 52 -15.39 5.45 1.24
N ARG A 53 -16.03 5.79 0.12
CA ARG A 53 -16.91 6.96 0.02
C ARG A 53 -18.07 6.86 1.01
N ALA A 54 -18.69 5.69 1.14
CA ALA A 54 -19.77 5.45 2.10
C ALA A 54 -19.29 5.62 3.55
N ARG A 55 -18.12 5.05 3.90
CA ARG A 55 -17.53 5.16 5.25
C ARG A 55 -17.17 6.60 5.64
N LEU A 56 -16.71 7.40 4.68
CA LEU A 56 -16.35 8.80 4.85
C LEU A 56 -17.54 9.76 4.67
N ARG A 57 -18.71 9.26 4.25
CA ARG A 57 -19.91 10.05 3.95
C ARG A 57 -19.68 11.17 2.93
N MET A 58 -18.82 10.92 1.93
CA MET A 58 -18.47 11.92 0.92
C MET A 58 -19.45 11.92 -0.26
N ALA A 59 -19.93 13.09 -0.65
CA ALA A 59 -20.78 13.27 -1.84
C ALA A 59 -20.00 13.79 -3.07
N GLY A 60 -18.77 14.24 -2.89
CA GLY A 60 -17.94 14.88 -3.93
C GLY A 60 -16.69 14.12 -4.32
N GLY A 61 -15.72 14.86 -4.87
CA GLY A 61 -14.39 14.35 -5.20
C GLY A 61 -13.70 13.78 -3.96
N MET A 62 -13.06 12.64 -4.12
CA MET A 62 -12.30 11.96 -3.08
C MET A 62 -10.91 11.68 -3.65
N PRO A 63 -9.94 12.60 -3.49
CA PRO A 63 -8.59 12.40 -3.98
C PRO A 63 -7.98 11.12 -3.39
N LEU A 64 -7.65 10.18 -4.27
CA LEU A 64 -6.99 8.93 -3.94
C LEU A 64 -5.59 8.95 -4.50
N ARG A 65 -4.64 8.33 -3.79
CA ARG A 65 -3.29 8.11 -4.30
C ARG A 65 -2.75 6.75 -3.90
N ALA A 66 -1.70 6.32 -4.61
CA ALA A 66 -1.01 5.05 -4.39
C ALA A 66 -1.95 3.83 -4.36
N VAL A 67 -3.03 3.87 -5.15
CA VAL A 67 -4.05 2.81 -5.16
C VAL A 67 -3.56 1.60 -5.95
N GLN A 68 -3.32 0.50 -5.25
CA GLN A 68 -2.79 -0.75 -5.79
C GLN A 68 -3.73 -1.91 -5.47
N VAL A 69 -3.70 -2.94 -6.32
CA VAL A 69 -4.55 -4.13 -6.20
C VAL A 69 -3.65 -5.35 -6.13
N TRP A 70 -3.90 -6.20 -5.14
CA TRP A 70 -3.06 -7.35 -4.81
C TRP A 70 -3.91 -8.62 -4.74
N ARG A 71 -3.44 -9.69 -5.39
CA ARG A 71 -4.10 -10.99 -5.29
C ARG A 71 -3.93 -11.55 -3.88
N GLN A 72 -5.01 -12.04 -3.28
CA GLN A 72 -4.93 -12.69 -1.97
C GLN A 72 -4.80 -14.21 -2.10
N GLN A 73 -4.39 -14.88 -1.03
CA GLN A 73 -4.32 -16.36 -0.99
C GLN A 73 -5.69 -17.01 -1.18
N LEU A 74 -6.74 -16.37 -0.67
CA LEU A 74 -8.11 -16.83 -0.87
C LEU A 74 -8.53 -16.56 -2.33
N ALA A 75 -8.93 -17.62 -3.04
CA ALA A 75 -9.37 -17.52 -4.42
C ALA A 75 -10.55 -16.53 -4.56
N GLY A 76 -10.56 -15.81 -5.69
CA GLY A 76 -11.57 -14.78 -5.96
C GLY A 76 -11.51 -13.58 -5.02
N THR A 77 -10.45 -13.42 -4.22
CA THR A 77 -10.32 -12.29 -3.29
C THR A 77 -9.13 -11.40 -3.66
N LEU A 78 -9.36 -10.10 -3.67
CA LEU A 78 -8.37 -9.06 -3.95
C LEU A 78 -8.28 -8.09 -2.77
N ALA A 79 -7.07 -7.62 -2.46
CA ALA A 79 -6.89 -6.47 -1.59
C ALA A 79 -6.64 -5.22 -2.43
N VAL A 80 -7.31 -4.13 -2.08
CA VAL A 80 -7.09 -2.80 -2.65
C VAL A 80 -6.53 -1.93 -1.53
N CYS A 81 -5.33 -1.40 -1.74
CA CYS A 81 -4.63 -0.60 -0.75
C CYS A 81 -4.36 0.78 -1.30
N GLY A 82 -4.46 1.79 -0.46
CA GLY A 82 -4.20 3.15 -0.91
C GLY A 82 -4.28 4.17 0.21
N GLN A 83 -4.31 5.42 -0.23
CA GLN A 83 -4.37 6.59 0.63
C GLN A 83 -5.47 7.53 0.11
N VAL A 84 -6.22 8.13 1.02
CA VAL A 84 -7.29 9.09 0.72
C VAL A 84 -7.02 10.42 1.41
N ASN A 85 -7.30 11.51 0.72
CA ASN A 85 -7.42 12.82 1.32
C ASN A 85 -8.91 13.21 1.32
N PRO A 86 -9.63 13.12 2.46
CA PRO A 86 -11.07 13.37 2.49
C PRO A 86 -11.46 14.82 2.25
N THR A 87 -10.59 15.78 2.56
CA THR A 87 -10.87 17.21 2.43
C THR A 87 -10.48 17.74 1.05
N GLY A 88 -9.47 17.11 0.45
CA GLY A 88 -8.86 17.53 -0.81
C GLY A 88 -7.89 18.72 -0.66
N ASP A 89 -7.65 19.21 0.55
CA ASP A 89 -6.65 20.25 0.80
C ASP A 89 -5.24 19.67 0.61
N ALA A 90 -4.35 20.37 -0.10
CA ALA A 90 -3.01 19.89 -0.39
C ALA A 90 -2.14 19.67 0.86
N ASN A 91 -2.45 20.34 1.97
CA ASN A 91 -1.70 20.28 3.22
C ASN A 91 -2.29 19.26 4.21
N ASP A 92 -3.48 18.73 3.95
CA ASP A 92 -4.10 17.77 4.84
C ASP A 92 -3.45 16.38 4.71
N PRO A 93 -3.31 15.66 5.83
CA PRO A 93 -2.70 14.35 5.82
C PRO A 93 -3.55 13.35 5.06
N PHE A 94 -2.87 12.49 4.30
CA PHE A 94 -3.51 11.35 3.67
C PHE A 94 -3.78 10.25 4.70
N ILE A 95 -4.99 9.70 4.69
CA ILE A 95 -5.42 8.61 5.55
C ILE A 95 -5.21 7.28 4.81
N PRO A 96 -4.43 6.33 5.36
CA PRO A 96 -4.27 5.01 4.76
C PRO A 96 -5.53 4.16 4.91
N TRP A 97 -5.78 3.31 3.93
CA TRP A 97 -6.89 2.37 3.92
C TRP A 97 -6.56 1.07 3.20
N VAL A 98 -7.21 -0.01 3.62
CA VAL A 98 -7.17 -1.33 3.00
C VAL A 98 -8.59 -1.81 2.84
N ALA A 99 -8.95 -2.22 1.62
CA ALA A 99 -10.19 -2.90 1.34
C ALA A 99 -9.90 -4.32 0.85
N THR A 100 -10.70 -5.29 1.27
CA THR A 100 -10.69 -6.64 0.70
C THR A 100 -11.99 -6.89 0.00
N VAL A 101 -11.90 -7.29 -1.27
CA VAL A 101 -13.01 -7.45 -2.18
C VAL A 101 -13.07 -8.91 -2.61
N SER A 102 -14.17 -9.57 -2.29
CA SER A 102 -14.51 -10.88 -2.83
C SER A 102 -15.27 -10.71 -4.14
N LEU A 103 -14.78 -11.35 -5.19
CA LEU A 103 -15.36 -11.37 -6.52
C LEU A 103 -16.03 -12.71 -6.79
N ALA A 104 -17.17 -12.67 -7.47
CA ALA A 104 -17.78 -13.83 -8.13
C ALA A 104 -18.18 -13.40 -9.54
N GLU A 105 -17.82 -14.21 -10.54
CA GLU A 105 -18.12 -13.92 -11.95
C GLU A 105 -17.65 -12.51 -12.40
N GLY A 106 -16.49 -12.07 -11.89
CA GLY A 106 -15.92 -10.76 -12.19
C GLY A 106 -16.65 -9.57 -11.55
N ARG A 107 -17.57 -9.81 -10.61
CA ARG A 107 -18.35 -8.78 -9.90
C ARG A 107 -18.07 -8.81 -8.40
N ALA A 108 -18.00 -7.64 -7.78
CA ALA A 108 -17.84 -7.54 -6.33
C ALA A 108 -19.10 -8.04 -5.60
N GLN A 109 -18.89 -8.98 -4.67
CA GLN A 109 -19.95 -9.57 -3.84
C GLN A 109 -19.88 -9.04 -2.40
N ARG A 110 -18.67 -8.85 -1.88
CA ARG A 110 -18.43 -8.37 -0.52
C ARG A 110 -17.18 -7.51 -0.51
N THR A 111 -17.28 -6.36 0.16
CA THR A 111 -16.16 -5.45 0.38
C THR A 111 -16.03 -5.16 1.87
N GLU A 112 -14.88 -5.49 2.43
CA GLU A 112 -14.52 -5.14 3.82
C GLU A 112 -13.50 -4.01 3.79
N LEU A 113 -13.70 -2.97 4.59
CA LEU A 113 -12.83 -1.79 4.62
C LEU A 113 -12.25 -1.60 6.02
N VAL A 114 -10.95 -1.36 6.08
CA VAL A 114 -10.23 -0.85 7.23
C VAL A 114 -9.62 0.50 6.85
N LEU A 115 -9.88 1.53 7.65
CA LEU A 115 -9.50 2.91 7.39
C LEU A 115 -8.84 3.48 8.64
N GLY A 116 -7.65 4.06 8.52
CA GLY A 116 -6.91 4.64 9.64
C GLY A 116 -7.40 6.03 10.07
N ALA A 117 -8.71 6.22 10.26
CA ALA A 117 -9.29 7.54 10.56
C ALA A 117 -9.16 7.98 12.03
N SER A 118 -8.59 7.14 12.89
CA SER A 118 -8.27 7.42 14.29
C SER A 118 -6.95 6.75 14.69
N ASN A 119 -6.39 7.09 15.85
CA ASN A 119 -5.14 6.51 16.32
C ASN A 119 -5.22 4.98 16.52
N ALA A 120 -6.31 4.50 17.12
CA ALA A 120 -6.56 3.07 17.27
C ALA A 120 -6.72 2.37 15.91
N GLU A 121 -7.38 3.02 14.95
CA GLU A 121 -7.55 2.47 13.59
C GLU A 121 -6.25 2.53 12.77
N ALA A 122 -5.35 3.49 13.02
CA ALA A 122 -4.09 3.66 12.28
C ALA A 122 -3.18 2.44 12.43
N SER A 123 -3.09 1.89 13.64
CA SER A 123 -2.29 0.69 13.89
C SER A 123 -2.92 -0.56 13.27
N ARG A 124 -4.27 -0.63 13.27
CA ARG A 124 -5.00 -1.72 12.61
C ARG A 124 -4.79 -1.70 11.10
N VAL A 125 -4.94 -0.54 10.46
CA VAL A 125 -4.73 -0.45 9.00
C VAL A 125 -3.28 -0.70 8.63
N PHE A 126 -2.31 -0.35 9.49
CA PHE A 126 -0.92 -0.74 9.27
C PHE A 126 -0.72 -2.26 9.25
N ALA A 127 -1.26 -2.98 10.23
CA ALA A 127 -1.20 -4.44 10.26
C ALA A 127 -1.84 -5.05 8.99
N GLU A 128 -3.03 -4.59 8.63
CA GLU A 128 -3.72 -5.05 7.41
C GLU A 128 -2.94 -4.72 6.13
N MET A 129 -2.24 -3.58 6.08
CA MET A 129 -1.39 -3.24 4.92
C MET A 129 -0.22 -4.21 4.79
N VAL A 130 0.46 -4.51 5.90
CA VAL A 130 1.59 -5.45 5.92
C VAL A 130 1.14 -6.86 5.55
N ASP A 131 -0.06 -7.27 5.95
CA ASP A 131 -0.56 -8.62 5.74
C ASP A 131 -1.23 -8.82 4.37
N ARG A 132 -1.81 -7.78 3.77
CA ARG A 132 -2.62 -7.90 2.53
C ARG A 132 -2.04 -7.21 1.30
N CYS A 133 -1.23 -6.17 1.43
CA CYS A 133 -0.80 -5.34 0.31
C CYS A 133 0.47 -5.85 -0.40
N PHE A 134 0.47 -7.14 -0.70
CA PHE A 134 1.47 -7.83 -1.52
C PHE A 134 0.83 -9.06 -2.19
N ASP A 135 1.44 -9.59 -3.24
CA ASP A 135 0.90 -10.77 -3.94
C ASP A 135 0.94 -12.01 -3.07
N GLY A 136 -0.21 -12.67 -2.91
CA GLY A 136 -0.36 -13.80 -1.99
C GLY A 136 -0.49 -13.37 -0.53
N GLY A 137 -0.89 -12.11 -0.27
CA GLY A 137 -1.30 -11.63 1.05
C GLY A 137 -2.65 -12.19 1.52
N GLY A 138 -3.04 -11.82 2.74
CA GLY A 138 -4.26 -12.26 3.38
C GLY A 138 -4.04 -13.38 4.41
N PRO A 139 -5.07 -13.68 5.23
CA PRO A 139 -4.97 -14.73 6.24
C PRO A 139 -4.64 -16.05 5.57
N ARG A 140 -3.56 -16.70 6.03
CA ARG A 140 -3.25 -18.06 5.57
C ARG A 140 -4.43 -18.96 5.94
N THR A 141 -4.92 -19.75 4.99
CA THR A 141 -5.98 -20.73 5.24
C THR A 141 -5.64 -21.54 6.50
N ALA A 142 -6.65 -21.87 7.33
CA ALA A 142 -6.50 -22.47 8.67
C ALA A 142 -5.51 -23.65 8.78
N GLN A 143 -5.19 -24.34 7.68
CA GLN A 143 -4.09 -25.32 7.59
C GLN A 143 -2.70 -24.78 7.97
N ALA A 144 -2.46 -23.46 7.89
CA ALA A 144 -1.17 -22.85 8.21
C ALA A 144 -1.13 -22.17 9.61
N GLY A 145 -2.21 -22.30 10.40
CA GLY A 145 -2.44 -21.54 11.63
C GLY A 145 -1.83 -22.10 12.91
N ARG A 146 -0.85 -23.01 12.86
CA ARG A 146 -0.18 -23.51 14.07
C ARG A 146 1.08 -22.75 14.47
N ASP A 147 1.72 -22.04 13.54
CA ASP A 147 3.01 -21.38 13.81
C ASP A 147 2.99 -19.92 13.36
N GLY A 148 2.92 -19.01 14.34
CA GLY A 148 3.42 -17.64 14.19
C GLY A 148 2.35 -16.57 13.98
N ALA A 149 1.59 -16.24 15.03
CA ALA A 149 1.10 -14.88 15.18
C ALA A 149 2.33 -13.96 15.28
N ARG A 150 2.57 -13.11 14.28
CA ARG A 150 3.65 -12.13 14.32
C ARG A 150 3.36 -11.16 15.47
N PRO A 151 4.32 -10.86 16.37
CA PRO A 151 4.09 -9.87 17.40
C PRO A 151 3.85 -8.52 16.71
N LEU A 152 2.61 -8.04 16.80
CA LEU A 152 2.27 -6.68 16.40
C LEU A 152 2.78 -5.71 17.47
N PRO A 153 3.28 -4.53 17.08
CA PRO A 153 3.59 -3.49 18.05
C PRO A 153 2.35 -3.19 18.90
N PRO A 154 2.52 -2.83 20.18
CA PRO A 154 1.39 -2.51 21.04
C PRO A 154 0.60 -1.35 20.42
N LEU A 155 -0.71 -1.54 20.30
CA LEU A 155 -1.61 -0.47 19.87
C LEU A 155 -1.54 0.67 20.89
N PRO A 156 -1.44 1.93 20.47
CA PRO A 156 -1.63 3.04 21.39
C PRO A 156 -3.03 2.93 21.99
N LEU A 157 -3.10 2.73 23.31
CA LEU A 157 -4.36 2.76 24.05
C LEU A 157 -4.83 4.22 24.11
N ASP A 158 -6.11 4.48 23.87
CA ASP A 158 -6.68 5.85 23.89
C ASP A 158 -6.42 6.58 25.23
N GLY A 159 -6.16 5.85 26.31
CA GLY A 159 -5.79 6.40 27.62
C GLY A 159 -4.38 7.00 27.71
N ALA A 160 -3.48 6.72 26.75
CA ALA A 160 -2.10 7.23 26.77
C ALA A 160 -1.99 8.69 26.28
N LEU A 161 -2.98 9.18 25.53
CA LEU A 161 -3.01 10.56 25.01
C LEU A 161 -3.81 11.53 25.88
N ALA A 162 -4.61 11.02 26.82
CA ALA A 162 -5.40 11.84 27.75
C ALA A 162 -4.57 12.38 28.94
N ALA A 163 -3.29 12.06 29.01
CA ALA A 163 -2.37 12.45 30.08
C ALA A 163 -1.28 13.45 29.63
N ALA A 164 -1.41 14.03 28.43
CA ALA A 164 -0.49 15.04 27.89
C ALA A 164 -1.16 16.42 27.84
#